data_AF-A0AAP8GEM4-F1
#
_entry.id   AF-A0AAP8GEM4-F1
#
_cell.length_a   1.000
_cell.length_b   1.000
_cell.length_c   1.000
_cell.angle_alpha   90.00
_cell.angle_beta   90.00
_cell.angle_gamma   90.00
#
_symmetry.space_group_name_H-M   'P 1'
#
loop_
_entity.id
_entity.type
_entity.pdbx_description
1 polymer ?
#
loop_
_entity_poly.entity_id
_entity_poly.type
_entity_poly.pdbx_seq_one_letter_code
_entity_poly.pdbx_strand_id
1 'polypeptide(L)' 'MEQTQDLYKTRGYSDDLLPKSDAQRNWKTFNYFTLWMGSVHNVPNYVMVGGFFILGLSTFSIMMAII' A
#
# COMPACT_ATOMS: atom_id res chain seq x y z
N MET A 1 -9.03 22.33 -9.02
CA MET A 1 -7.78 21.69 -8.55
C MET A 1 -6.52 22.35 -9.10
N GLU A 2 -6.56 22.96 -10.29
CA GLU A 2 -5.43 23.73 -10.84
C GLU A 2 -5.02 24.90 -9.93
N GLN A 3 -5.98 25.69 -9.43
CA GLN A 3 -5.73 26.74 -8.43
C GLN A 3 -4.99 26.23 -7.17
N THR A 4 -5.22 24.98 -6.77
CA THR A 4 -4.56 24.38 -5.61
C THR A 4 -3.10 24.04 -5.93
N GLN A 5 -2.82 23.54 -7.14
CA GLN A 5 -1.45 23.26 -7.58
C GLN A 5 -0.63 24.55 -7.68
N ASP A 6 -1.20 25.62 -8.22
CA ASP A 6 -0.52 26.92 -8.34
C ASP A 6 -0.17 27.53 -6.98
N LEU A 7 -1.06 27.36 -5.98
CA LEU A 7 -0.78 27.74 -4.59
C LEU A 7 0.42 26.97 -4.01
N TYR A 8 0.54 25.67 -4.27
CA TYR A 8 1.68 24.88 -3.81
C TYR A 8 2.97 25.23 -4.55
N LYS A 9 2.92 25.47 -5.86
CA LYS A 9 4.09 25.96 -6.62
C LYS A 9 4.61 27.29 -6.08
N THR A 10 3.70 28.22 -5.77
CA THR A 10 4.05 29.53 -5.19
C THR A 10 4.72 29.40 -3.82
N ARG A 11 4.40 28.34 -3.05
CA ARG A 11 5.03 28.01 -1.77
C ARG A 11 6.39 27.29 -1.92
N GLY A 12 6.87 27.07 -3.14
CA GLY A 12 8.16 26.46 -3.41
C GLY A 12 8.18 24.93 -3.41
N TYR A 13 7.02 24.26 -3.49
CA TYR A 13 6.97 22.81 -3.65
C TYR A 13 7.41 22.40 -5.06
N SER A 14 8.18 21.31 -5.17
CA SER A 14 8.58 20.72 -6.45
C SER A 14 7.39 20.08 -7.18
N ASP A 15 7.50 19.94 -8.50
CA ASP A 15 6.43 19.38 -9.33
C ASP A 15 6.01 17.95 -8.93
N ASP A 16 6.96 17.14 -8.44
CA ASP A 16 6.70 15.75 -7.99
C ASP A 16 5.83 15.66 -6.73
N LEU A 17 5.82 16.71 -5.91
CA LEU A 17 5.06 16.78 -4.66
C LEU A 17 3.68 17.41 -4.86
N LEU A 18 3.35 17.87 -6.07
CA LEU A 18 2.07 18.51 -6.33
C LEU A 18 0.93 17.49 -6.24
N PRO A 19 -0.25 17.91 -5.73
CA PRO A 19 -1.42 17.04 -5.69
C PRO A 19 -1.79 16.53 -7.09
N LYS A 20 -2.19 15.26 -7.21
CA LYS A 20 -2.64 14.72 -8.51
C LYS A 20 -3.92 15.41 -9.00
N SER A 21 -3.91 15.85 -10.25
CA SER A 21 -5.08 16.40 -10.96
C SER A 21 -6.10 15.30 -11.28
N ASP A 22 -7.32 15.69 -11.69
CA ASP A 22 -8.37 14.72 -12.04
C ASP A 22 -7.94 13.79 -13.19
N ALA A 23 -7.29 14.34 -14.22
CA ALA A 23 -6.78 13.55 -15.33
C ALA A 23 -5.69 12.53 -14.90
N GLN A 24 -4.94 12.83 -13.83
CA GLN A 24 -3.90 11.94 -13.29
C GLN A 24 -4.46 10.85 -12.36
N ARG A 25 -5.72 10.96 -11.90
CA ARG A 25 -6.40 9.98 -11.03
C ARG A 25 -7.01 8.83 -11.85
N ASN A 26 -6.16 8.14 -12.60
CA ASN A 26 -6.59 7.06 -13.51
C ASN A 26 -6.69 5.67 -12.84
N TRP A 27 -6.36 5.56 -11.55
CA TRP A 27 -6.39 4.30 -10.81
C TRP A 27 -7.82 3.86 -10.47
N LYS A 28 -8.17 2.64 -10.91
CA LYS A 28 -9.38 1.91 -10.49
C LYS A 28 -9.10 1.01 -9.29
N THR A 29 -10.15 0.48 -8.68
CA THR A 29 -10.10 -0.43 -7.52
C THR A 29 -9.09 -1.57 -7.68
N PHE A 30 -8.98 -2.15 -8.88
CA PHE A 30 -8.02 -3.22 -9.14
C PHE A 30 -6.55 -2.79 -8.98
N ASN A 31 -6.19 -1.55 -9.32
CA ASN A 31 -4.83 -1.04 -9.14
C ASN A 31 -4.46 -0.91 -7.66
N TYR A 32 -5.42 -0.52 -6.83
CA TYR A 32 -5.21 -0.48 -5.39
C TYR A 32 -5.14 -1.89 -4.80
N PHE A 33 -5.95 -2.83 -5.31
CA PHE A 33 -5.89 -4.23 -4.92
C PHE A 33 -4.52 -4.85 -5.25
N THR A 34 -3.96 -4.60 -6.44
CA THR A 34 -2.64 -5.11 -6.80
C THR A 34 -1.53 -4.51 -5.93
N LEU A 35 -1.59 -3.21 -5.59
CA LEU A 35 -0.68 -2.62 -4.61
C LEU A 35 -0.79 -3.27 -3.23
N TRP A 36 -2.01 -3.48 -2.74
CA TRP A 36 -2.25 -4.12 -1.46
C TRP A 36 -1.69 -5.54 -1.43
N MET A 37 -1.95 -6.33 -2.48
CA MET A 37 -1.37 -7.68 -2.62
C MET A 37 0.16 -7.64 -2.58
N GLY A 38 0.78 -6.66 -3.25
CA GLY A 38 2.23 -6.44 -3.18
C GLY A 38 2.73 -6.17 -1.76
N SER A 39 2.01 -5.35 -0.98
CA SER A 39 2.34 -5.11 0.42
C SER A 39 2.19 -6.35 1.31
N VAL A 40 1.22 -7.22 1.04
CA VAL A 40 0.98 -8.46 1.80
C VAL A 40 2.10 -9.49 1.57
N HIS A 41 2.64 -9.55 0.35
CA HIS A 41 3.64 -10.55 -0.06
C HIS A 41 5.06 -10.04 0.20
N ASN A 42 5.50 -10.15 1.45
CA ASN A 42 6.82 -9.68 1.88
C ASN A 42 7.53 -10.70 2.79
N VAL A 43 8.87 -10.59 2.86
CA VAL A 43 9.74 -11.51 3.61
C VAL A 43 9.37 -11.59 5.10
N PRO A 44 9.21 -10.48 5.85
CA PRO A 44 8.78 -10.53 7.25
C PRO A 44 7.50 -11.34 7.48
N ASN A 45 6.48 -11.18 6.63
CA ASN A 45 5.23 -11.93 6.74
C ASN A 45 5.47 -13.44 6.58
N TYR A 46 6.28 -13.85 5.59
CA TYR A 46 6.60 -15.27 5.42
C TYR A 46 7.42 -15.84 6.58
N VAL A 47 8.35 -15.05 7.12
CA VAL A 47 9.13 -15.43 8.31
C VAL A 47 8.22 -15.60 9.53
N MET A 48 7.24 -14.72 9.73
CA MET A 48 6.25 -14.84 10.79
C MET A 48 5.44 -16.14 10.67
N VAL A 49 4.92 -16.45 9.47
CA VAL A 49 4.20 -17.70 9.21
C VAL A 49 5.09 -18.92 9.48
N GLY A 50 6.33 -18.90 8.99
CA GLY A 50 7.32 -19.95 9.28
C GLY A 50 7.60 -20.09 10.78
N GLY A 51 7.70 -18.97 11.50
CA GLY A 51 7.87 -18.93 12.95
C GLY A 51 6.70 -19.60 13.69
N PHE A 52 5.46 -19.35 13.27
CA PHE A 52 4.31 -20.04 13.85
C PHE A 52 4.31 -21.54 13.61
N PHE A 53 4.73 -21.99 12.42
CA PHE A 53 4.90 -23.42 12.18
C PHE A 53 5.98 -24.04 13.06
N ILE A 54 7.11 -23.35 13.27
CA ILE A 54 8.17 -23.80 14.19
C ILE A 54 7.66 -23.91 15.63
N LEU A 55 6.79 -22.97 16.05
CA LEU A 55 6.11 -23.01 17.35
C LEU A 55 5.02 -24.09 17.44
N GLY A 56 4.76 -24.86 16.37
CA GLY A 56 3.83 -25.98 16.35
C GLY A 56 2.37 -25.59 16.15
N LEU A 57 2.08 -24.36 15.69
CA LEU A 57 0.71 -23.95 15.43
C LEU A 57 0.14 -24.66 14.20
N SER A 58 -1.14 -25.04 14.28
CA SER A 58 -1.86 -25.57 13.13
C SER A 58 -2.09 -24.50 12.06
N THR A 59 -2.20 -24.92 10.79
CA THR A 59 -2.50 -24.03 9.66
C THR A 59 -3.78 -23.21 9.89
N PHE A 60 -4.79 -23.79 10.54
CA PHE A 60 -6.03 -23.08 10.84
C PHE A 60 -5.82 -21.95 11.85
N SER A 61 -5.09 -22.22 12.94
CA SER A 61 -4.74 -21.21 13.95
C SER A 61 -3.93 -20.06 13.35
N ILE A 62 -3.00 -20.39 12.46
CA ILE A 62 -2.18 -19.40 11.73
C ILE A 62 -3.06 -18.52 10.84
N MET A 63 -4.04 -19.11 10.12
CA MET A 63 -4.93 -18.33 9.27
C MET A 63 -5.83 -17.38 10.05
N MET A 64 -6.35 -17.83 11.20
CA MET A 64 -7.10 -16.97 12.11
C MET A 64 -6.27 -15.84 12.74
N ALA A 65 -4.94 -15.97 12.78
CA ALA A 65 -4.06 -14.93 13.32
C ALA A 65 -3.66 -13.87 12.28
N ILE A 66 -3.82 -14.17 10.98
CA ILE A 66 -3.39 -13.31 9.87
C ILE A 66 -4.57 -12.56 9.23
N ILE A 67 -5.77 -13.15 9.26
CA ILE A 67 -7.03 -12.56 8.76
C ILE A 67 -7.66 -11.71 9.85
#